data_AF-A0A950VBU5-F1
#
_entry.id   AF-A0A950VBU5-F1
#
_cell.length_a   1.000
_cell.length_b   1.000
_cell.length_c   1.000
_cell.angle_alpha   90.00
_cell.angle_beta   90.00
_cell.angle_gamma   90.00
#
_symmetry.space_group_name_H-M   'P 1'
#
loop_
_entity.id
_entity.type
_entity.pdbx_description
1 polymer ?
#
loop_
_entity_poly.entity_id
_entity_poly.type
_entity_poly.pdbx_seq_one_letter_code
_entity_poly.pdbx_strand_id
1 'polypeptide(L)' 'MSFGRILIVIGLALTAVGALITIAGRLNLPLGRLPGDIAWRGKNTTVYFPWVTCLLLSVLATLILWLINRRP' A
#
# COMPACT_ATOMS: atom_id res chain seq x y z
N MET A 1 18.43 8.93 -15.07
CA MET A 1 16.99 9.16 -14.84
C MET A 1 16.63 10.53 -15.42
N SER A 2 15.82 10.60 -16.47
CA SER A 2 15.34 11.89 -16.97
C SER A 2 14.40 12.51 -15.95
N PHE A 3 14.40 13.84 -15.84
CA PHE A 3 13.57 14.59 -14.89
C PHE A 3 12.07 14.19 -14.98
N GLY A 4 11.58 13.91 -16.19
CA GLY A 4 10.22 13.42 -16.42
C GLY A 4 9.93 12.06 -15.79
N ARG A 5 10.87 11.10 -15.79
CA ARG A 5 10.66 9.80 -15.14
C ARG A 5 10.57 9.94 -13.62
N ILE A 6 11.35 10.86 -13.02
CA ILE A 6 11.31 11.13 -11.58
C ILE A 6 9.94 11.69 -11.17
N LEU A 7 9.40 12.64 -11.94
CA LEU A 7 8.04 13.17 -11.72
C LEU A 7 6.98 12.07 -11.76
N ILE A 8 7.08 11.13 -12.72
CA ILE A 8 6.13 10.01 -12.84
C ILE A 8 6.20 9.10 -11.59
N VAL A 9 7.40 8.78 -11.09
CA VAL A 9 7.56 7.95 -9.89
C VAL A 9 6.94 8.62 -8.68
N ILE A 10 7.24 9.90 -8.47
CA ILE A 10 6.73 10.68 -7.33
C ILE A 10 5.21 10.77 -7.39
N GLY A 11 4.63 11.06 -8.56
CA GLY A 11 3.19 11.09 -8.76
C GLY A 11 2.53 9.75 -8.39
N LEU A 12 3.09 8.64 -8.87
CA LEU A 12 2.56 7.30 -8.63
C LEU A 12 2.64 6.93 -7.14
N ALA A 13 3.73 7.28 -6.46
CA ALA A 13 3.88 7.10 -5.02
C ALA A 13 2.84 7.92 -4.23
N LEU A 14 2.64 9.19 -4.59
CA LEU A 14 1.63 10.06 -3.97
C LEU A 14 0.21 9.53 -4.18
N THR A 15 -0.13 9.09 -5.39
CA THR A 15 -1.44 8.49 -5.68
C THR A 15 -1.66 7.22 -4.87
N ALA A 16 -0.64 6.37 -4.72
CA ALA A 16 -0.74 5.17 -3.91
C ALA A 16 -0.97 5.46 -2.42
N VAL A 17 -0.23 6.43 -1.86
CA VAL A 17 -0.42 6.88 -0.47
C VAL A 17 -1.81 7.50 -0.29
N GLY A 18 -2.25 8.35 -1.22
CA GLY A 18 -3.59 8.93 -1.22
C GLY A 18 -4.68 7.85 -1.27
N ALA A 19 -4.55 6.86 -2.16
CA ALA A 19 -5.48 5.74 -2.26
C ALA A 19 -5.55 4.92 -0.96
N LEU A 20 -4.39 4.62 -0.35
CA LEU A 20 -4.32 3.96 0.96
C LEU A 20 -5.08 4.73 2.05
N ILE A 21 -4.86 6.05 2.15
CA ILE A 21 -5.54 6.90 3.14
C ILE A 21 -7.05 6.96 2.86
N THR A 22 -7.44 7.09 1.58
CA THR A 22 -8.85 7.20 1.19
C THR A 22 -9.61 5.91 1.45
N ILE A 23 -9.00 4.75 1.17
CA ILE A 23 -9.56 3.43 1.46
C ILE A 23 -9.64 3.22 2.98
N ALA A 24 -8.59 3.60 3.72
CA ALA A 24 -8.58 3.54 5.19
C ALA A 24 -9.68 4.41 5.80
N GLY A 25 -9.93 5.60 5.25
CA GLY A 25 -10.99 6.52 5.70
C GLY A 25 -12.41 6.08 5.31
N ARG A 26 -12.62 5.56 4.09
CA ARG A 26 -13.94 5.12 3.61
C ARG A 26 -14.51 3.92 4.35
N LEU A 27 -13.65 3.09 4.94
CA LEU A 27 -14.09 1.88 5.62
C LEU A 27 -14.61 2.11 7.05
N ASN A 28 -14.71 3.37 7.53
CA ASN A 28 -15.19 3.71 8.88
C ASN A 28 -14.57 2.80 9.96
N LEU A 29 -13.27 2.57 9.82
CA LEU A 29 -12.55 1.66 10.68
C LEU A 29 -12.31 2.36 12.02
N PRO A 30 -12.77 1.79 13.15
CA PRO A 30 -12.16 2.13 14.42
C PRO A 30 -10.69 1.75 14.28
N LEU A 31 -9.83 2.77 14.14
CA LEU A 31 -8.37 2.71 13.93
C LEU A 31 -7.80 1.26 13.96
N GLY A 32 -7.70 0.61 12.79
CA GLY A 32 -6.88 -0.61 12.64
C GLY A 32 -7.56 -1.93 12.24
N ARG A 33 -8.67 -1.94 11.48
CA ARG A 33 -9.25 -3.21 10.96
C ARG A 33 -9.72 -3.18 9.51
N LEU A 34 -8.82 -3.17 8.52
CA LEU A 34 -9.26 -3.22 7.11
C LEU A 34 -10.10 -4.49 6.82
N PRO A 35 -11.26 -4.40 6.15
CA PRO A 35 -11.95 -5.54 5.58
C PRO A 35 -11.10 -6.04 4.40
N GLY A 36 -10.48 -7.19 4.62
CA GLY A 36 -9.40 -7.72 3.82
C GLY A 36 -8.31 -8.23 4.75
N ASP A 37 -7.90 -7.44 5.74
CA ASP A 37 -6.97 -7.89 6.75
C ASP A 37 -7.66 -8.91 7.66
N ILE A 38 -7.16 -10.15 7.65
CA ILE A 38 -7.77 -11.26 8.39
C ILE A 38 -7.57 -10.94 9.88
N ALA A 39 -8.60 -10.35 10.46
CA ALA A 39 -8.63 -9.94 11.85
C ALA A 39 -9.34 -11.03 12.66
N TRP A 40 -8.63 -12.10 12.96
CA TRP A 40 -9.19 -13.19 13.76
C TRP A 40 -9.35 -12.72 15.21
N ARG A 41 -10.60 -12.61 15.66
CA ARG A 41 -10.95 -12.16 17.03
C ARG A 41 -11.41 -13.39 17.83
N GLY A 42 -10.49 -13.96 18.60
CA GLY A 42 -10.78 -14.98 19.60
C GLY A 42 -11.30 -14.36 20.90
N LYS A 43 -11.69 -15.21 21.86
CA LYS A 43 -12.27 -14.82 23.16
C LYS A 43 -11.36 -13.92 24.02
N ASN A 44 -10.03 -14.00 23.86
CA ASN A 44 -9.03 -13.20 24.59
C ASN A 44 -7.85 -12.75 23.70
N THR A 45 -7.88 -13.01 22.39
CA THR A 45 -6.77 -12.75 21.48
C THR A 45 -7.28 -12.17 20.16
N THR A 46 -6.64 -11.10 19.70
CA THR A 46 -6.91 -10.51 18.40
C THR A 46 -5.66 -10.62 17.55
N VAL A 47 -5.72 -11.40 16.47
CA VAL A 47 -4.63 -11.52 15.49
C VAL A 47 -5.03 -10.70 14.27
N TYR A 48 -4.17 -9.77 13.86
CA TYR A 48 -4.36 -8.91 12.69
C TYR A 48 -3.34 -9.28 11.63
N PHE A 49 -3.79 -9.70 10.45
CA PHE A 49 -2.89 -10.05 9.35
C PHE A 49 -3.07 -9.11 8.15
N PRO A 50 -2.20 -8.09 7.99
CA PRO A 50 -2.38 -7.03 7.01
C PRO A 50 -1.92 -7.37 5.58
N TRP A 51 -2.38 -8.50 5.03
CA TRP A 51 -1.85 -9.03 3.77
C TRP A 51 -2.10 -8.12 2.56
N VAL A 52 -3.20 -7.37 2.54
CA VAL A 52 -3.51 -6.40 1.46
C VAL A 52 -2.48 -5.27 1.46
N THR A 53 -2.11 -4.80 2.65
CA THR A 53 -1.11 -3.74 2.83
C THR A 53 0.27 -4.22 2.38
N CYS A 54 0.65 -5.43 2.78
CA CYS A 54 1.91 -6.05 2.35
C CYS A 54 1.97 -6.26 0.83
N LEU A 55 0.86 -6.70 0.22
CA LEU A 55 0.75 -6.89 -1.22
C LEU A 55 0.94 -5.57 -1.98
N LEU A 56 0.24 -4.52 -1.55
CA LEU A 56 0.32 -3.20 -2.19
C LEU A 56 1.74 -2.62 -2.11
N LEU A 57 2.35 -2.72 -0.92
CA LEU A 57 3.72 -2.27 -0.69
C LEU A 57 4.71 -3.04 -1.58
N SER A 58 4.53 -4.36 -1.71
CA SER A 58 5.34 -5.20 -2.57
C SER A 58 5.23 -4.79 -4.04
N VAL A 59 4.01 -4.62 -4.56
CA VAL A 59 3.78 -4.19 -5.96
C VAL A 59 4.41 -2.82 -6.23
N LEU A 60 4.26 -1.86 -5.32
CA LEU A 60 4.89 -0.54 -5.43
C LEU A 60 6.42 -0.63 -5.44
N ALA A 61 7.00 -1.37 -4.48
CA ALA A 61 8.44 -1.57 -4.42
C ALA A 61 8.97 -2.25 -5.69
N THR A 62 8.28 -3.28 -6.19
CA THR A 62 8.62 -3.94 -7.44
C THR A 62 8.53 -2.99 -8.63
N LEU A 63 7.50 -2.15 -8.71
CA LEU A 63 7.33 -1.17 -9.79
C LEU A 63 8.45 -0.13 -9.79
N ILE A 64 8.82 0.37 -8.61
CA ILE A 64 9.93 1.32 -8.43
C ILE A 64 11.25 0.65 -8.84
N LEU A 65 11.53 -0.54 -8.32
CA LEU A 65 12.75 -1.28 -8.66
C LEU A 65 12.81 -1.63 -10.14
N TRP A 66 11.70 -2.02 -10.76
CA TRP A 66 11.62 -2.31 -12.19
C TRP A 66 11.91 -1.06 -13.03
N LEU A 67 11.38 0.09 -12.63
CA LEU A 67 11.59 1.34 -13.35
C LEU A 67 13.02 1.87 -13.20
N ILE A 68 13.66 1.65 -12.04
CA ILE A 68 15.08 1.96 -11.81
C ILE A 68 15.97 0.97 -12.55
N ASN A 69 15.62 -0.32 -12.55
CA ASN A 69 16.41 -1.40 -13.15
C ASN A 69 16.21 -1.52 -14.67
N ARG A 70 15.28 -0.76 -15.27
CA ARG A 70 15.29 -0.50 -16.71
C ARG A 70 16.53 0.33 -17.06
N ARG A 71 17.65 -0.36 -17.23
CA ARG A 71 18.78 0.13 -18.02
C ARG A 71 18.24 0.53 -19.41
N PRO A 72 18.66 1.67 -19.97
CA PRO A 72 18.17 2.15 -21.25
C PRO A 72 18.33 1.09 -22.35
#